data_AF-A0A2P7YGR5-F1
#
_entry.id   AF-A0A2P7YGR5-F1
#
_cell.length_a   1.000
_cell.length_b   1.000
_cell.length_c   1.000
_cell.angle_alpha   90.00
_cell.angle_beta   90.00
_cell.angle_gamma   90.00
#
_symmetry.space_group_name_H-M   'P 1'
#
loop_
_entity.id
_entity.type
_entity.pdbx_description
1 polymer ?
#
loop_
_entity_poly.entity_id
_entity_poly.type
_entity_poly.pdbx_seq_one_letter_code
_entity_poly.pdbx_strand_id
1 'polypeptide(L)'
;MDSRKGDSDHPEEEVLRLRANVVRRGEKRDVSELEARRQQVSRAYNRKLDVKEKNKLRRKKRDQRISSRLKATEWYLAKLGPKPSEGSSFPAIVATHLPPSQWPQGTDAPGQEQLDYLLGRVDNVQSVDLNRLYGMFSEWKSLSEQELRHQWSQEVWLAVRQHLGSTSLAEISGARELVERKQEEFLAGSSDVLNMTLD
;
A
#
# COMPACT_ATOMS: atom_id res chain seq x y z
N MET A 1 44.31 -14.00 -16.85
CA MET A 1 44.87 -12.82 -17.53
C MET A 1 46.08 -12.24 -16.78
N ASP A 2 46.04 -12.09 -15.45
CA ASP A 2 47.20 -11.63 -14.68
C ASP A 2 48.32 -12.66 -14.46
N SER A 3 48.05 -13.94 -14.71
CA SER A 3 49.01 -15.04 -14.50
C SER A 3 50.14 -15.10 -15.53
N ARG A 4 50.08 -14.30 -16.61
CA ARG A 4 51.12 -14.17 -17.66
C ARG A 4 51.75 -12.77 -17.67
N LYS A 5 51.64 -12.03 -16.57
CA LYS A 5 52.11 -10.64 -16.51
C LYS A 5 53.63 -10.61 -16.69
N GLY A 6 54.09 -10.08 -17.83
CA GLY A 6 55.51 -10.04 -18.21
C GLY A 6 55.87 -10.89 -19.43
N ASP A 7 54.96 -11.74 -19.93
CA ASP A 7 55.15 -12.48 -21.19
C ASP A 7 54.81 -11.60 -22.41
N SER A 8 55.42 -11.88 -23.56
CA SER A 8 55.18 -11.17 -24.83
C SER A 8 53.72 -11.20 -25.30
N ASP A 9 52.98 -12.24 -24.90
CA ASP A 9 51.57 -12.43 -25.25
C ASP A 9 50.61 -11.88 -24.18
N HIS A 10 51.12 -11.12 -23.20
CA HIS A 10 50.27 -10.47 -22.21
C HIS A 10 49.53 -9.28 -22.85
N PRO A 11 48.19 -9.26 -22.88
CA PRO A 11 47.42 -8.16 -23.45
C PRO A 11 47.38 -6.98 -22.46
N GLU A 12 48.53 -6.37 -22.23
CA GLU A 12 48.75 -5.36 -21.19
C GLU A 12 47.83 -4.15 -21.40
N GLU A 13 47.70 -3.69 -22.64
CA GLU A 13 46.82 -2.57 -22.99
C GLU A 13 45.34 -2.85 -22.69
N GLU A 14 44.87 -4.07 -22.91
CA GLU A 14 43.48 -4.45 -22.67
C GLU A 14 43.20 -4.60 -21.18
N VAL A 15 44.16 -5.15 -20.43
CA VAL A 15 44.11 -5.25 -18.97
C VAL A 15 44.13 -3.87 -18.32
N LEU A 16 44.98 -2.95 -18.80
CA LEU A 16 45.02 -1.56 -18.33
C LEU A 16 43.70 -0.83 -18.64
N ARG A 17 43.12 -1.04 -19.83
CA ARG A 17 41.81 -0.47 -20.21
C ARG A 17 40.67 -0.96 -19.33
N LEU A 18 40.66 -2.25 -18.98
CA LEU A 18 39.67 -2.82 -18.06
C LEU A 18 39.85 -2.28 -16.62
N ARG A 19 41.10 -2.17 -16.16
CA ARG A 19 41.44 -1.64 -14.82
C ARG A 19 41.21 -0.14 -14.68
N ALA A 20 41.24 0.63 -15.77
CA ALA A 20 40.99 2.07 -15.77
C ALA A 20 39.56 2.42 -15.29
N ASN A 21 38.59 1.50 -15.41
CA ASN A 21 37.20 1.72 -15.02
C ASN A 21 36.86 1.34 -13.57
N VAL A 22 37.83 0.79 -12.83
CA VAL A 22 37.70 0.35 -11.44
C VAL A 22 38.36 1.39 -10.53
N VAL A 23 37.60 1.93 -9.56
CA VAL A 23 38.12 2.87 -8.55
C VAL A 23 38.75 2.08 -7.41
N ARG A 24 40.03 2.33 -7.12
CA ARG A 24 40.73 1.74 -5.97
C ARG A 24 40.71 2.71 -4.79
N ARG A 25 40.62 2.19 -3.56
CA ARG A 25 40.68 3.01 -2.34
C ARG A 25 42.00 3.80 -2.31
N GLY A 26 41.91 5.12 -2.17
CA GLY A 26 43.07 6.02 -2.03
C GLY A 26 43.45 6.80 -3.30
N GLU A 27 42.89 6.48 -4.47
CA GLU A 27 43.12 7.27 -5.69
C GLU A 27 42.17 8.48 -5.75
N LYS A 28 42.73 9.69 -5.79
CA LYS A 28 42.01 10.92 -6.16
C LYS A 28 41.81 10.97 -7.68
N ARG A 29 40.99 10.06 -8.23
CA ARG A 29 40.48 10.20 -9.61
C ARG A 29 39.28 11.12 -9.61
N ASP A 30 39.14 11.92 -10.67
CA ASP A 30 37.95 12.73 -10.86
C ASP A 30 36.75 11.80 -11.11
N VAL A 31 35.89 11.68 -10.08
CA VAL A 31 34.70 10.84 -10.10
C VAL A 31 33.76 11.25 -11.24
N SER A 32 33.76 12.53 -11.59
CA SER A 32 32.94 13.11 -12.66
C SER A 32 33.29 12.54 -14.04
N GLU A 33 34.59 12.43 -14.36
CA GLU A 33 35.03 11.85 -15.64
C GLU A 33 34.67 10.37 -15.75
N LEU A 34 34.75 9.64 -14.64
CA LEU A 34 34.46 8.22 -14.56
C LEU A 34 32.96 7.95 -14.70
N GLU A 35 32.12 8.80 -14.10
CA GLU A 35 30.67 8.81 -14.30
C GLU A 35 30.28 9.17 -15.73
N ALA A 36 30.92 10.17 -16.34
CA ALA A 36 30.68 10.57 -17.73
C ALA A 36 30.99 9.42 -18.71
N ARG A 37 32.11 8.70 -18.52
CA ARG A 37 32.45 7.51 -19.32
C ARG A 37 31.44 6.38 -19.13
N ARG A 38 31.04 6.09 -17.88
CA ARG A 38 29.99 5.09 -17.60
C ARG A 38 28.67 5.46 -18.24
N GLN A 39 28.32 6.74 -18.24
CA GLN A 39 27.11 7.24 -18.89
C GLN A 39 27.18 7.08 -20.42
N GLN A 40 28.32 7.35 -21.05
CA GLN A 40 28.51 7.12 -22.49
C GLN A 40 28.37 5.64 -22.87
N VAL A 41 28.99 4.74 -22.10
CA VAL A 41 28.87 3.28 -22.31
C VAL A 41 27.42 2.82 -22.14
N SER A 42 26.73 3.31 -21.10
CA SER A 42 25.30 3.03 -20.88
C SER A 42 24.42 3.55 -22.01
N ARG A 43 24.69 4.75 -22.53
CA ARG A 43 23.96 5.32 -23.69
C ARG A 43 24.19 4.49 -24.95
N ALA A 44 25.42 4.05 -25.22
CA ALA A 44 25.73 3.20 -26.37
C ALA A 44 25.02 1.84 -26.29
N TYR A 45 25.00 1.22 -25.10
CA TYR A 45 24.28 -0.02 -24.85
C TYR A 45 22.77 0.14 -25.04
N ASN A 46 22.16 1.17 -24.44
CA ASN A 46 20.73 1.45 -24.54
C ASN A 46 20.27 1.96 -25.93
N ARG A 47 21.21 2.28 -26.84
CA ARG A 47 20.89 2.64 -28.22
C ARG A 47 20.55 1.42 -29.08
N LYS A 48 21.07 0.23 -28.75
CA LYS A 48 20.84 -1.00 -29.49
C LYS A 48 19.34 -1.39 -29.49
N LEU A 49 18.83 -1.86 -30.63
CA LEU A 49 17.40 -2.13 -30.83
C LEU A 49 16.89 -3.26 -29.93
N ASP A 50 17.64 -4.36 -29.84
CA ASP A 50 17.39 -5.50 -28.95
C ASP A 50 17.26 -5.08 -27.47
N VAL A 51 18.14 -4.20 -27.01
CA VAL A 51 18.12 -3.66 -25.64
C VAL A 51 16.90 -2.78 -25.43
N LYS A 52 16.53 -1.94 -26.40
CA LYS A 52 15.32 -1.10 -26.35
C LYS A 52 14.06 -1.96 -26.28
N GLU A 53 13.94 -2.98 -27.13
CA GLU A 53 12.79 -3.89 -27.14
C GLU A 53 12.69 -4.68 -25.83
N LYS A 54 13.81 -5.24 -25.34
CA LYS A 54 13.85 -5.91 -24.04
C LYS A 54 13.43 -4.97 -22.91
N ASN A 55 13.91 -3.74 -22.90
CA ASN A 55 13.53 -2.75 -21.89
C ASN A 55 12.05 -2.35 -22.01
N LYS A 56 11.51 -2.20 -23.23
CA LYS A 56 10.10 -1.93 -23.49
C LYS A 56 9.23 -3.07 -22.93
N LEU A 57 9.58 -4.32 -23.21
CA LEU A 57 8.89 -5.50 -22.67
C LEU A 57 8.97 -5.57 -21.15
N ARG A 58 10.13 -5.29 -20.55
CA ARG A 58 10.29 -5.25 -19.10
C ARG A 58 9.42 -4.17 -18.45
N ARG A 59 9.35 -2.98 -19.04
CA ARG A 59 8.47 -1.89 -18.58
C ARG A 59 7.01 -2.32 -18.69
N LYS A 60 6.58 -2.84 -19.84
CA LYS A 60 5.23 -3.35 -20.05
C LYS A 60 4.84 -4.39 -18.99
N LYS A 61 5.68 -5.39 -18.74
CA LYS A 61 5.44 -6.42 -17.71
C LYS A 61 5.35 -5.83 -16.29
N ARG A 62 6.22 -4.89 -15.95
CA ARG A 62 6.20 -4.21 -14.65
C ARG A 62 4.93 -3.39 -14.47
N ASP A 63 4.59 -2.57 -15.46
CA ASP A 63 3.44 -1.68 -15.41
C ASP A 63 2.13 -2.48 -15.38
N GLN A 64 2.08 -3.61 -16.10
CA GLN A 64 0.98 -4.59 -16.02
C GLN A 64 0.85 -5.18 -14.61
N ARG A 65 1.96 -5.60 -13.97
CA ARG A 65 1.94 -6.09 -12.58
C ARG A 65 1.45 -5.03 -11.60
N ILE A 66 1.89 -3.78 -11.75
CA ILE A 66 1.44 -2.66 -10.90
C ILE A 66 -0.06 -2.43 -11.11
N SER A 67 -0.52 -2.36 -12.36
CA SER A 67 -1.93 -2.16 -12.69
C SER A 67 -2.82 -3.27 -12.13
N SER A 68 -2.43 -4.54 -12.32
CA SER A 68 -3.18 -5.68 -11.76
C SER A 68 -3.23 -5.65 -10.24
N ARG A 69 -2.15 -5.22 -9.57
CA ARG A 69 -2.14 -5.07 -8.12
C ARG A 69 -3.11 -3.99 -7.66
N LEU A 70 -3.11 -2.82 -8.31
CA LEU A 70 -4.04 -1.73 -8.00
C LEU A 70 -5.50 -2.18 -8.16
N LYS A 71 -5.81 -2.87 -9.27
CA LYS A 71 -7.14 -3.45 -9.50
C LYS A 71 -7.53 -4.47 -8.42
N ALA A 72 -6.60 -5.33 -8.01
CA ALA A 72 -6.83 -6.32 -6.95
C ALA A 72 -7.09 -5.64 -5.60
N THR A 73 -6.35 -4.59 -5.27
CA THR A 73 -6.59 -3.82 -4.04
C THR A 73 -7.91 -3.07 -4.08
N GLU A 74 -8.26 -2.43 -5.21
CA GLU A 74 -9.55 -1.75 -5.38
C GLU A 74 -10.72 -2.73 -5.27
N TRP A 75 -10.60 -3.90 -5.90
CA TRP A 75 -11.59 -4.98 -5.78
C TRP A 75 -11.78 -5.42 -4.33
N TYR A 76 -10.68 -5.60 -3.58
CA TYR A 76 -10.76 -5.98 -2.17
C TYR A 76 -11.41 -4.89 -1.33
N LEU A 77 -11.02 -3.63 -1.51
CA LEU A 77 -11.61 -2.50 -0.81
C LEU A 77 -13.10 -2.30 -1.13
N ALA A 78 -13.52 -2.59 -2.37
CA ALA A 78 -14.94 -2.56 -2.76
C ALA A 78 -15.75 -3.72 -2.17
N LYS A 79 -15.09 -4.80 -1.74
CA LYS A 79 -15.69 -5.95 -1.07
C LYS A 79 -16.01 -5.65 0.40
N LEU A 80 -15.17 -4.80 1.01
CA LEU A 80 -15.45 -4.17 2.29
C LEU A 80 -16.65 -3.24 2.15
N GLY A 81 -17.29 -2.95 3.27
CA GLY A 81 -18.43 -2.07 3.35
C GLY A 81 -18.18 -0.66 2.80
N PRO A 82 -19.27 0.09 2.55
CA PRO A 82 -19.13 1.51 2.23
C PRO A 82 -18.36 2.23 3.34
N LYS A 83 -17.73 3.35 2.96
CA LYS A 83 -17.13 4.25 3.94
C LYS A 83 -18.18 4.62 4.99
N PRO A 84 -17.79 4.69 6.26
CA PRO A 84 -18.73 5.04 7.29
C PRO A 84 -19.36 6.40 7.00
N SER A 85 -20.69 6.46 7.07
CA SER A 85 -21.36 7.75 7.22
C SER A 85 -20.98 8.36 8.57
N GLU A 86 -21.17 9.66 8.74
CA GLU A 86 -20.90 10.41 9.99
C GLU A 86 -21.62 9.88 11.24
N GLY A 87 -22.43 8.81 11.13
CA GLY A 87 -23.22 8.24 12.21
C GLY A 87 -24.47 9.08 12.51
N SER A 88 -25.58 8.41 12.79
CA SER A 88 -26.83 9.07 13.21
C SER A 88 -26.95 9.21 14.73
N SER A 89 -26.14 8.48 15.50
CA SER A 89 -26.17 8.39 16.96
C SER A 89 -24.75 8.50 17.55
N PHE A 90 -24.61 8.96 18.79
CA PHE A 90 -23.31 8.98 19.49
C PHE A 90 -22.63 7.60 19.51
N PRO A 91 -23.31 6.49 19.89
CA PRO A 91 -22.70 5.16 19.81
C PRO A 91 -22.28 4.75 18.40
N ALA A 92 -23.01 5.14 17.34
CA ALA A 92 -22.59 4.87 15.97
C ALA A 92 -21.28 5.59 15.63
N ILE A 93 -21.11 6.84 16.05
CA ILE A 93 -19.87 7.61 15.87
C ILE A 93 -18.71 6.93 16.60
N VAL A 94 -18.94 6.51 17.84
CA VAL A 94 -17.93 5.79 18.65
C VAL A 94 -17.50 4.49 17.96
N ALA A 95 -18.45 3.64 17.56
CA ALA A 95 -18.18 2.35 16.92
C ALA A 95 -17.45 2.51 15.57
N THR A 96 -17.69 3.63 14.89
CA THR A 96 -17.14 3.92 13.57
C THR A 96 -15.73 4.50 13.62
N HIS A 97 -15.50 5.46 14.52
CA HIS A 97 -14.30 6.29 14.49
C HIS A 97 -13.25 5.90 15.54
N LEU A 98 -13.66 5.17 16.59
CA LEU A 98 -12.73 4.61 17.56
C LEU A 98 -12.39 3.16 17.23
N PRO A 99 -11.13 2.72 17.41
CA PRO A 99 -10.75 1.33 17.30
C PRO A 99 -11.37 0.52 18.43
N PRO A 100 -11.57 -0.81 18.25
CA PRO A 100 -12.11 -1.68 19.29
C PRO A 100 -11.35 -1.66 20.63
N SER A 101 -10.07 -1.32 20.62
CA SER A 101 -9.27 -1.14 21.84
C SER A 101 -9.65 0.08 22.68
N GLN A 102 -10.35 1.05 22.10
CA GLN A 102 -10.84 2.28 22.74
C GLN A 102 -12.35 2.24 22.98
N TRP A 103 -13.00 1.12 22.64
CA TRP A 103 -14.39 0.89 22.97
C TRP A 103 -14.56 0.62 24.48
N PRO A 104 -15.75 0.87 25.04
CA PRO A 104 -16.09 0.46 26.39
C PRO A 104 -15.79 -1.02 26.60
N GLN A 105 -15.18 -1.36 27.74
CA GLN A 105 -14.82 -2.73 28.07
C GLN A 105 -16.00 -3.47 28.70
N GLY A 106 -16.09 -4.78 28.47
CA GLY A 106 -17.13 -5.62 29.07
C GLY A 106 -18.53 -5.31 28.55
N THR A 107 -19.48 -5.08 29.47
CA THR A 107 -20.90 -4.82 29.17
C THR A 107 -21.27 -3.34 29.21
N ASP A 108 -20.28 -2.46 29.31
CA ASP A 108 -20.50 -1.03 29.49
C ASP A 108 -20.83 -0.33 28.17
N ALA A 109 -21.46 0.83 28.30
CA ALA A 109 -21.87 1.68 27.19
C ALA A 109 -20.93 2.91 27.10
N PRO A 110 -20.77 3.52 25.91
CA PRO A 110 -19.84 4.64 25.73
C PRO A 110 -20.22 5.85 26.59
N GLY A 111 -19.20 6.45 27.19
CA GLY A 111 -19.34 7.55 28.14
C GLY A 111 -18.41 8.71 27.84
N GLN A 112 -18.03 9.46 28.88
CA GLN A 112 -17.18 10.64 28.77
C GLN A 112 -15.82 10.32 28.16
N GLU A 113 -15.23 9.19 28.55
CA GLU A 113 -13.92 8.75 28.04
C GLU A 113 -13.91 8.58 26.52
N GLN A 114 -14.96 7.98 25.95
CA GLN A 114 -15.08 7.81 24.49
C GLN A 114 -15.31 9.14 23.79
N LEU A 115 -16.03 10.08 24.40
CA LEU A 115 -16.13 11.44 23.87
C LEU A 115 -14.76 12.11 23.85
N ASP A 116 -13.99 12.03 24.93
CA ASP A 116 -12.66 12.62 25.02
C ASP A 116 -11.71 12.00 23.97
N TYR A 117 -11.78 10.69 23.73
CA TYR A 117 -11.05 10.01 22.65
C TYR A 117 -11.47 10.50 21.27
N LEU A 118 -12.76 10.71 21.04
CA LEU A 118 -13.25 11.28 19.78
C LEU A 118 -12.70 12.68 19.59
N LEU A 119 -12.85 13.57 20.59
CA LEU A 119 -12.37 14.95 20.55
C LEU A 119 -10.86 15.04 20.30
N GLY A 120 -10.06 14.17 20.93
CA GLY A 120 -8.61 14.08 20.68
C GLY A 120 -8.24 13.62 19.26
N ARG A 121 -9.20 13.06 18.50
CA ARG A 121 -9.03 12.68 17.09
C ARG A 121 -9.64 13.69 16.11
N VAL A 122 -10.44 14.66 16.57
CA VAL A 122 -11.19 15.59 15.69
C VAL A 122 -10.27 16.45 14.83
N ASP A 123 -9.01 16.69 15.23
CA ASP A 123 -8.01 17.36 14.37
C ASP A 123 -7.78 16.63 13.02
N ASN A 124 -8.07 15.32 12.94
CA ASN A 124 -8.03 14.52 11.72
C ASN A 124 -9.40 14.21 11.10
N VAL A 125 -10.50 14.48 11.82
CA VAL A 125 -11.87 14.17 11.39
C VAL A 125 -12.56 15.46 10.98
N GLN A 126 -12.23 15.95 9.77
CA GLN A 126 -12.86 17.14 9.18
C GLN A 126 -14.39 17.01 8.94
N SER A 127 -15.00 15.86 9.26
CA SER A 127 -16.38 15.53 8.92
C SER A 127 -17.37 15.56 10.09
N VAL A 128 -16.95 15.71 11.35
CA VAL A 128 -17.92 15.68 12.47
C VAL A 128 -18.08 17.08 13.05
N ASP A 129 -19.28 17.65 12.90
CA ASP A 129 -19.66 18.88 13.59
C ASP A 129 -19.65 18.66 15.11
N LEU A 130 -18.76 19.35 15.81
CA LEU A 130 -18.59 19.25 17.25
C LEU A 130 -19.88 19.58 18.01
N ASN A 131 -20.65 20.57 17.58
CA ASN A 131 -21.90 20.94 18.25
C ASN A 131 -22.92 19.81 18.14
N ARG A 132 -22.98 19.17 16.97
CA ARG A 132 -23.81 17.98 16.74
C ARG A 132 -23.36 16.82 17.61
N LEU A 133 -22.05 16.57 17.71
CA LEU A 133 -21.50 15.50 18.56
C LEU A 133 -21.87 15.71 20.04
N TYR A 134 -21.71 16.93 20.56
CA TYR A 134 -22.10 17.26 21.94
C TYR A 134 -23.61 17.11 22.16
N GLY A 135 -24.44 17.54 21.21
CA GLY A 135 -25.89 17.34 21.26
C GLY A 135 -26.27 15.86 21.34
N MET A 136 -25.73 15.04 20.44
CA MET A 136 -25.95 13.60 20.41
C MET A 136 -25.48 12.90 21.69
N PHE A 137 -24.37 13.37 22.27
CA PHE A 137 -23.88 12.84 23.55
C PHE A 137 -24.77 13.25 24.74
N SER A 138 -25.32 14.46 24.73
CA SER A 138 -26.26 14.91 25.77
C SER A 138 -27.55 14.09 25.72
N GLU A 139 -28.09 13.85 24.53
CA GLU A 139 -29.25 12.98 24.33
C GLU A 139 -28.95 11.54 24.80
N TRP A 140 -27.80 11.01 24.41
CA TRP A 140 -27.33 9.71 24.84
C TRP A 140 -27.30 9.57 26.37
N LYS A 141 -26.69 10.53 27.08
CA LYS A 141 -26.60 10.52 28.55
C LYS A 141 -27.96 10.57 29.27
N SER A 142 -29.03 10.98 28.59
CA SER A 142 -30.37 11.03 29.17
C SER A 142 -31.09 9.68 29.20
N LEU A 143 -30.56 8.67 28.49
CA LEU A 143 -31.13 7.34 28.43
C LEU A 143 -30.87 6.53 29.70
N SER A 144 -31.71 5.54 29.95
CA SER A 144 -31.49 4.58 31.04
C SER A 144 -30.30 3.67 30.76
N GLU A 145 -29.67 3.13 31.81
CA GLU A 145 -28.52 2.25 31.67
C GLU A 145 -28.81 1.00 30.80
N GLN A 146 -30.04 0.47 30.88
CA GLN A 146 -30.45 -0.66 30.07
C GLN A 146 -30.55 -0.28 28.58
N GLU A 147 -31.09 0.89 28.26
CA GLU A 147 -31.18 1.40 26.89
C GLU A 147 -29.79 1.70 26.31
N LEU A 148 -28.91 2.30 27.11
CA LEU A 148 -27.52 2.59 26.73
C LEU A 148 -26.79 1.30 26.29
N ARG A 149 -26.85 0.27 27.12
CA ARG A 149 -26.21 -1.03 26.81
C ARG A 149 -26.83 -1.68 25.58
N HIS A 150 -28.16 -1.63 25.46
CA HIS A 150 -28.87 -2.21 24.33
C HIS A 150 -28.51 -1.51 23.01
N GLN A 151 -28.64 -0.19 22.94
CA GLN A 151 -28.32 0.58 21.74
C GLN A 151 -26.84 0.46 21.38
N TRP A 152 -25.93 0.49 22.35
CA TRP A 152 -24.51 0.29 22.09
C TRP A 152 -24.24 -1.06 21.43
N SER A 153 -24.80 -2.14 21.97
CA SER A 153 -24.61 -3.48 21.40
C SER A 153 -25.12 -3.55 19.95
N GLN A 154 -26.26 -2.93 19.66
CA GLN A 154 -26.83 -2.90 18.31
C GLN A 154 -25.96 -2.11 17.35
N GLU A 155 -25.52 -0.92 17.75
CA GLU A 155 -24.71 -0.03 16.91
C GLU A 155 -23.33 -0.61 16.61
N VAL A 156 -22.70 -1.28 17.59
CA VAL A 156 -21.45 -2.03 17.35
C VAL A 156 -21.67 -3.10 16.28
N TRP A 157 -22.71 -3.92 16.43
CA TRP A 157 -22.99 -4.99 15.48
C TRP A 157 -23.33 -4.45 14.09
N LEU A 158 -24.08 -3.35 14.02
CA LEU A 158 -24.40 -2.66 12.77
C LEU A 158 -23.15 -2.10 12.10
N ALA A 159 -22.32 -1.37 12.84
CA ALA A 159 -21.07 -0.80 12.32
C ALA A 159 -20.13 -1.89 11.80
N VAL A 160 -19.92 -2.96 12.57
CA VAL A 160 -19.09 -4.09 12.15
C VAL A 160 -19.67 -4.74 10.90
N ARG A 161 -20.96 -5.06 10.88
CA ARG A 161 -21.59 -5.75 9.74
C ARG A 161 -21.58 -4.88 8.48
N GLN A 162 -21.84 -3.58 8.62
CA GLN A 162 -21.80 -2.64 7.51
C GLN A 162 -20.39 -2.57 6.93
N HIS A 163 -19.35 -2.45 7.77
CA HIS A 163 -17.96 -2.34 7.31
C HIS A 163 -17.33 -3.64 6.81
N LEU A 164 -17.72 -4.78 7.36
CA LEU A 164 -17.32 -6.07 6.82
C LEU A 164 -17.90 -6.29 5.42
N GLY A 165 -19.08 -5.75 5.14
CA GLY A 165 -19.78 -5.94 3.88
C GLY A 165 -20.03 -7.43 3.62
N SER A 166 -19.44 -7.95 2.55
CA SER A 166 -19.50 -9.38 2.19
C SER A 166 -18.25 -10.17 2.64
N THR A 167 -17.36 -9.54 3.41
CA THR A 167 -16.04 -10.08 3.76
C THR A 167 -16.07 -10.69 5.16
N SER A 168 -15.52 -11.91 5.28
CA SER A 168 -15.36 -12.59 6.57
C SER A 168 -14.12 -12.10 7.33
N LEU A 169 -14.10 -12.29 8.65
CA LEU A 169 -12.92 -12.00 9.48
C LEU A 169 -11.68 -12.80 9.03
N ALA A 170 -11.87 -14.03 8.55
CA ALA A 170 -10.78 -14.84 8.01
C ALA A 170 -10.17 -14.23 6.73
N GLU A 171 -11.02 -13.70 5.84
CA GLU A 171 -10.56 -12.99 4.63
C GLU A 171 -9.87 -11.66 4.96
N ILE A 172 -10.21 -11.01 6.08
CA ILE A 172 -9.50 -9.82 6.55
C ILE A 172 -8.11 -10.19 7.04
N SER A 173 -8.00 -11.23 7.87
CA SER A 173 -6.70 -11.73 8.33
C SER A 173 -5.80 -12.19 7.17
N GLY A 174 -6.41 -12.77 6.13
CA GLY A 174 -5.74 -13.22 4.91
C GLY A 174 -5.82 -12.22 3.75
N ALA A 175 -6.00 -10.93 4.01
CA ALA A 175 -6.25 -9.92 2.98
C ALA A 175 -5.12 -9.87 1.94
N ARG A 176 -3.88 -10.06 2.39
CA ARG A 176 -2.70 -10.06 1.53
C ARG A 176 -2.75 -11.20 0.53
N GLU A 177 -2.96 -12.43 1.00
CA GLU A 177 -3.02 -13.62 0.17
C GLU A 177 -4.20 -13.57 -0.81
N LEU A 178 -5.32 -13.00 -0.36
CA LEU A 178 -6.51 -12.81 -1.20
C LEU A 178 -6.25 -11.82 -2.34
N VAL A 179 -5.61 -10.68 -2.04
CA VAL A 179 -5.22 -9.68 -3.04
C VAL A 179 -4.16 -10.22 -4.00
N GLU A 180 -3.18 -10.98 -3.50
CA GLU A 180 -2.14 -11.61 -4.34
C GLU A 180 -2.77 -12.61 -5.33
N ARG A 181 -3.69 -13.47 -4.87
CA ARG A 181 -4.45 -14.38 -5.73
C ARG A 181 -5.27 -13.63 -6.79
N LYS A 182 -5.96 -12.56 -6.40
CA LYS A 182 -6.74 -11.74 -7.34
C LYS A 182 -5.86 -11.02 -8.36
N GLN A 183 -4.67 -10.57 -7.95
CA GLN A 183 -3.68 -9.98 -8.86
C GLN A 183 -3.25 -10.98 -9.93
N GLU A 184 -3.02 -12.24 -9.56
CA GLU A 184 -2.68 -13.31 -10.50
C GLU A 184 -3.80 -13.58 -11.51
N GLU A 185 -5.06 -13.60 -11.06
CA GLU A 185 -6.22 -13.71 -11.96
C GLU A 185 -6.27 -12.57 -12.98
N PHE A 186 -6.04 -11.32 -12.55
CA PHE A 186 -5.99 -10.17 -13.47
C PHE A 186 -4.79 -10.24 -14.43
N LEU A 187 -3.66 -10.79 -13.99
CA LEU A 187 -2.50 -10.99 -14.85
C LEU A 187 -2.77 -12.05 -15.91
N ALA A 188 -3.37 -13.19 -15.53
CA ALA A 188 -3.73 -14.26 -16.45
C ALA A 188 -4.77 -13.80 -17.49
N GLY A 189 -5.85 -13.14 -17.05
CA GLY A 189 -6.85 -12.60 -17.97
C GLY A 189 -6.30 -11.51 -18.90
N SER A 190 -5.28 -10.76 -18.47
CA SER A 190 -4.61 -9.76 -19.31
C SER A 190 -3.57 -10.35 -20.27
N SER A 191 -2.99 -11.53 -19.98
CA SER A 191 -2.10 -12.22 -20.93
C SER A 191 -2.87 -12.84 -22.08
N ASP A 192 -4.08 -13.33 -21.85
CA ASP A 192 -4.89 -13.94 -22.91
C ASP A 192 -5.30 -12.90 -23.97
N VAL A 193 -5.71 -11.70 -23.54
CA VAL A 193 -6.04 -10.58 -24.45
C VAL A 193 -4.83 -10.12 -25.28
N LEU A 194 -3.62 -10.16 -24.72
CA LEU A 194 -2.41 -9.76 -25.44
C LEU A 194 -1.96 -10.81 -26.48
N ASN A 195 -2.24 -12.09 -26.21
CA ASN A 195 -1.94 -13.17 -27.16
C ASN A 195 -2.94 -13.19 -28.32
N MET A 196 -4.21 -12.81 -28.11
CA MET A 196 -5.20 -12.71 -29.20
C MET A 196 -4.97 -11.55 -30.18
N THR A 197 -4.13 -10.57 -29.83
CA THR A 197 -3.81 -9.43 -30.72
C THR A 197 -2.56 -9.63 -31.59
N LEU A 198 -1.97 -10.82 -31.54
CA LEU A 198 -0.73 -11.16 -32.27
C LEU A 198 -0.93 -12.23 -33.35
N ASP A 199 -2.17 -12.70 -33.56
CA ASP A 199 -2.60 -13.53 -34.69
C ASP A 199 -3.36 -12.68 -35.72
#